data_AF-A0A2D8KH40-F1
#
_entry.id   AF-A0A2D8KH40-F1
#
_cell.length_a   1.000
_cell.length_b   1.000
_cell.length_c   1.000
_cell.angle_alpha   90.00
_cell.angle_beta   90.00
_cell.angle_gamma   90.00
#
_symmetry.space_group_name_H-M   'P 1'
#
loop_
_entity.id
_entity.type
_entity.pdbx_description
1 polymer ?
#
loop_
_entity_poly.entity_id
_entity_poly.type
_entity_poly.pdbx_seq_one_letter_code
_entity_poly.pdbx_strand_id
1 'polypeptide(L)'
;MKSYRLVDILSKPNKYKNLTVKGWVRTFRGNRFIALNDGSTIENLQCIVNFEQTDESLLKKINTGAALEIEGELIKSLGKGQSVELLVKSIIILGEANPEKYPIQPKKHSFEFLREKAHLRVRTATFSSVMRIRSMLSFAIHQFFQEKGFCYIHTPIITGNDAEGAGEMFRVTVLNPKNPELNDEGNVDFKNDFFGKETSLTVSGQLEAETYAQGLGKVYTFGPTFRAENSNTARHLAEFWMVEPEMAFCDLDDNMNVAEEFIKYTLSYILERCEKDLIFLDQRFVNEENSKPKNERSEMGLIEKIKFVVDNNFKRVSYTEAIEILKKSKPNRKGKFKYIIKEWGTDLQSEHERFLVEKYFKTPVILFDYPAEIKAFYMRINEDKKTVSAMDILFPDIGEIVGGSQREERLEVLEKRIEKMGIDRDELWWYLDLRRFGSTPHSGFGLGFERLVQFATGMSNIRDVIPFPRTPQNASF
;
A
#
# COMPACT_ATOMS: atom_id res chain seq x y z
N MET A 1 -22.74 30.12 11.00
CA MET A 1 -21.67 30.69 10.15
C MET A 1 -21.00 29.58 9.35
N LYS A 2 -20.41 29.89 8.19
CA LYS A 2 -19.63 28.92 7.40
C LYS A 2 -18.35 28.57 8.16
N SER A 3 -18.12 27.28 8.41
CA SER A 3 -16.87 26.81 9.01
C SER A 3 -15.83 26.55 7.91
N TYR A 4 -14.56 26.80 8.22
CA TYR A 4 -13.44 26.62 7.30
C TYR A 4 -12.51 25.51 7.76
N ARG A 5 -11.93 24.76 6.81
CA ARG A 5 -10.91 23.75 7.10
C ARG A 5 -9.57 24.43 7.40
N LEU A 6 -8.78 23.82 8.26
CA LEU A 6 -7.50 24.36 8.68
C LEU A 6 -6.50 24.43 7.52
N VAL A 7 -6.51 23.46 6.60
CA VAL A 7 -5.66 23.50 5.40
C VAL A 7 -5.91 24.72 4.51
N ASP A 8 -7.17 25.17 4.40
CA ASP A 8 -7.53 26.34 3.59
C ASP A 8 -7.04 27.64 4.27
N ILE A 9 -7.23 27.72 5.58
CA ILE A 9 -6.79 28.86 6.40
C ILE A 9 -5.27 28.98 6.37
N LEU A 10 -4.56 27.89 6.65
CA LEU A 10 -3.10 27.90 6.80
C LEU A 10 -2.37 28.05 5.45
N SER A 11 -2.97 27.62 4.34
CA SER A 11 -2.40 27.83 3.01
C SER A 11 -2.57 29.27 2.49
N LYS A 12 -3.67 29.94 2.86
CA LYS A 12 -4.00 31.30 2.37
C LYS A 12 -4.53 32.20 3.51
N PRO A 13 -3.74 32.45 4.57
CA PRO A 13 -4.21 33.12 5.78
C PRO A 13 -4.77 34.52 5.53
N ASN A 14 -4.20 35.26 4.58
CA ASN A 14 -4.60 36.63 4.26
C ASN A 14 -6.05 36.75 3.71
N LYS A 15 -6.71 35.64 3.37
CA LYS A 15 -8.12 35.64 2.93
C LYS A 15 -9.12 35.64 4.08
N TYR A 16 -8.66 35.50 5.32
CA TYR A 16 -9.51 35.30 6.48
C TYR A 16 -9.22 36.35 7.55
N LYS A 17 -10.27 36.87 8.19
CA LYS A 17 -10.17 37.78 9.35
C LYS A 17 -11.00 37.26 10.51
N ASN A 18 -12.33 37.28 10.39
CA ASN A 18 -13.23 36.62 11.36
C ASN A 18 -13.71 35.30 10.78
N LEU A 19 -13.58 34.22 11.54
CA LEU A 19 -13.87 32.87 11.05
C LEU A 19 -14.33 31.94 12.17
N THR A 20 -15.01 30.87 11.76
CA THR A 20 -15.37 29.73 12.63
C THR A 20 -14.60 28.49 12.20
N VAL A 21 -13.92 27.83 13.13
CA VAL A 21 -13.23 26.55 12.92
C VAL A 21 -13.82 25.47 13.80
N LYS A 22 -13.75 24.23 13.31
CA LYS A 22 -14.15 23.04 14.06
C LYS A 22 -13.02 22.03 14.03
N GLY A 23 -12.78 21.37 15.15
CA GLY A 23 -11.73 20.36 15.21
C GLY A 23 -11.60 19.76 16.60
N TRP A 24 -10.55 18.96 16.78
CA TRP A 24 -10.23 18.32 18.06
C TRP A 24 -9.02 18.96 18.70
N VAL A 25 -9.07 19.08 20.03
CA VAL A 25 -7.95 19.56 20.84
C VAL A 25 -6.82 18.53 20.77
N ARG A 26 -5.64 18.97 20.30
CA ARG A 26 -4.39 18.21 20.38
C ARG A 26 -3.71 18.38 21.72
N THR A 27 -3.63 19.62 22.18
CA THR A 27 -3.09 20.01 23.48
C THR A 27 -3.75 21.30 23.93
N PHE A 28 -3.91 21.47 25.24
CA PHE A 28 -4.29 22.75 25.84
C PHE A 28 -3.25 23.13 26.89
N ARG A 29 -2.58 24.28 26.71
CA ARG A 29 -1.42 24.69 27.51
C ARG A 29 -1.67 26.00 28.23
N GLY A 30 -1.38 26.03 29.54
CA GLY A 30 -1.46 27.23 30.39
C GLY A 30 -2.84 27.88 30.42
N ASN A 31 -3.91 27.08 30.25
CA ASN A 31 -5.29 27.54 30.08
C ASN A 31 -5.50 28.58 28.96
N ARG A 32 -4.52 28.75 28.07
CA ARG A 32 -4.47 29.86 27.11
C ARG A 32 -4.33 29.40 25.67
N PHE A 33 -3.55 28.35 25.41
CA PHE A 33 -3.21 27.94 24.05
C PHE A 33 -3.82 26.59 23.70
N ILE A 34 -4.85 26.59 22.86
CA ILE A 34 -5.42 25.38 22.26
C ILE A 34 -4.70 25.12 20.95
N ALA A 35 -4.10 23.94 20.80
CA ALA A 35 -3.70 23.44 19.48
C ALA A 35 -4.89 22.66 18.89
N LEU A 36 -5.56 23.21 17.89
CA LEU A 36 -6.73 22.60 17.25
C LEU A 36 -6.32 21.94 15.94
N ASN A 37 -6.84 20.74 15.66
CA ASN A 37 -6.64 20.05 14.39
C ASN A 37 -7.93 19.37 13.92
N ASP A 38 -8.19 19.43 12.62
CA ASP A 38 -9.40 18.89 11.97
C ASP A 38 -9.08 17.70 11.04
N GLY A 39 -7.81 17.26 11.01
CA GLY A 39 -7.32 16.19 10.14
C GLY A 39 -7.03 16.62 8.69
N SER A 40 -7.38 17.85 8.28
CA SER A 40 -7.18 18.33 6.90
C SER A 40 -5.72 18.58 6.52
N THR A 41 -4.88 18.81 7.53
CA THR A 41 -3.43 19.00 7.44
C THR A 41 -2.79 18.47 8.72
N ILE A 42 -1.49 18.22 8.70
CA ILE A 42 -0.73 17.88 9.89
C ILE A 42 -0.60 19.07 10.87
N GLU A 43 -0.65 20.29 10.35
CA GLU A 43 -0.47 21.49 11.14
C GLU A 43 -1.66 21.75 12.07
N ASN A 44 -1.38 22.33 13.23
CA ASN A 44 -2.42 22.76 14.16
C ASN A 44 -2.67 24.25 14.01
N LEU A 45 -3.92 24.69 14.17
CA LEU A 45 -4.23 26.09 14.38
C LEU A 45 -4.14 26.39 15.89
N GLN A 46 -3.25 27.30 16.28
CA GLN A 46 -3.20 27.78 17.65
C GLN A 46 -4.34 28.77 17.90
N CYS A 47 -5.19 28.46 18.87
CA CYS A 47 -6.28 29.34 19.32
C CYS A 47 -5.94 29.89 20.71
N ILE A 48 -5.98 31.22 20.85
CA ILE A 48 -5.61 31.95 22.07
C ILE A 48 -6.88 32.29 22.84
N VAL A 49 -7.03 31.67 24.01
CA VAL A 49 -8.14 31.88 24.95
C VAL A 49 -7.76 32.96 25.95
N ASN A 50 -8.66 33.92 26.18
CA ASN A 50 -8.53 34.83 27.32
C ASN A 50 -9.10 34.15 28.57
N PHE A 51 -8.26 33.44 29.32
CA PHE A 51 -8.70 32.66 30.48
C PHE A 51 -9.29 33.51 31.62
N GLU A 52 -8.92 34.80 31.72
CA GLU A 52 -9.48 35.71 32.73
C GLU A 52 -10.95 36.07 32.45
N GLN A 53 -11.36 35.96 31.18
CA GLN A 53 -12.71 36.29 30.71
C GLN A 53 -13.51 35.05 30.30
N THR A 54 -12.93 33.86 30.42
CA THR A 54 -13.57 32.59 30.05
C THR A 54 -13.99 31.85 31.32
N ASP A 55 -15.22 31.34 31.36
CA ASP A 55 -15.72 30.54 32.48
C ASP A 55 -14.78 29.36 32.80
N GLU A 56 -14.37 29.24 34.07
CA GLU A 56 -13.53 28.15 34.56
C GLU A 56 -14.15 26.77 34.30
N SER A 57 -15.48 26.67 34.34
CA SER A 57 -16.21 25.43 34.05
C SER A 57 -16.03 24.99 32.60
N LEU A 58 -15.99 25.95 31.67
CA LEU A 58 -15.73 25.72 30.25
C LEU A 58 -14.27 25.33 30.03
N LEU A 59 -13.33 26.04 30.67
CA LEU A 59 -11.89 25.74 30.56
C LEU A 59 -11.57 24.29 30.97
N LYS A 60 -12.20 23.78 32.04
CA LYS A 60 -12.04 22.38 32.51
C LYS A 60 -12.52 21.32 31.50
N LYS A 61 -13.36 21.69 30.54
CA LYS A 61 -13.86 20.80 29.50
C LYS A 61 -12.98 20.75 28.25
N ILE A 62 -12.00 21.64 28.13
CA ILE A 62 -11.06 21.71 27.00
C ILE A 62 -9.93 20.68 27.23
N ASN A 63 -10.26 19.42 27.02
CA ASN A 63 -9.34 18.29 27.20
C ASN A 63 -8.83 17.77 25.85
N THR A 64 -7.68 17.08 25.86
CA THR A 64 -7.15 16.39 24.67
C THR A 64 -8.21 15.45 24.09
N GLY A 65 -8.47 15.58 22.79
CA GLY A 65 -9.50 14.80 22.09
C GLY A 65 -10.91 15.38 22.15
N ALA A 66 -11.16 16.47 22.90
CA ALA A 66 -12.45 17.17 22.90
C ALA A 66 -12.69 17.83 21.55
N ALA A 67 -13.92 17.78 21.06
CA ALA A 67 -14.36 18.43 19.82
C ALA A 67 -14.88 19.83 20.13
N LEU A 68 -14.37 20.82 19.41
CA LEU A 68 -14.67 22.23 19.62
C LEU A 68 -15.18 22.88 18.33
N GLU A 69 -16.06 23.85 18.49
CA GLU A 69 -16.29 24.93 17.53
C GLU A 69 -15.76 26.22 18.16
N ILE A 70 -14.90 26.94 17.42
CA ILE A 70 -14.25 28.16 17.89
C ILE A 70 -14.49 29.28 16.88
N GLU A 71 -15.06 30.38 17.35
CA GLU A 71 -15.13 31.63 16.60
C GLU A 71 -14.05 32.58 17.07
N GLY A 72 -13.38 33.27 16.15
CA GLY A 72 -12.32 34.20 16.51
C GLY A 72 -11.83 35.08 15.38
N GLU A 73 -10.88 35.94 15.72
CA GLU A 73 -10.13 36.77 14.77
C GLU A 73 -8.76 36.15 14.48
N LEU A 74 -8.47 35.89 13.21
CA LEU A 74 -7.19 35.40 12.75
C LEU A 74 -6.19 36.56 12.71
N ILE A 75 -5.09 36.42 13.45
CA ILE A 75 -4.03 37.41 13.54
C ILE A 75 -2.69 36.81 13.13
N LYS A 76 -1.72 37.67 12.83
CA LYS A 76 -0.33 37.24 12.70
C LYS A 76 0.18 36.80 14.07
N SER A 77 0.82 35.64 14.09
CA SER A 77 1.46 35.10 15.28
C SER A 77 2.63 35.98 15.72
N LEU A 78 2.82 36.13 17.03
CA LEU A 78 4.06 36.66 17.61
C LEU A 78 5.09 35.54 17.91
N GLY A 79 4.65 34.28 17.91
CA GLY A 79 5.48 33.11 18.16
C GLY A 79 6.24 32.64 16.91
N LYS A 80 7.44 32.10 17.11
CA LYS A 80 8.32 31.62 16.02
C LYS A 80 7.85 30.32 15.34
N GLY A 81 6.92 29.58 15.92
CA GLY A 81 6.51 28.24 15.46
C GLY A 81 5.29 28.19 14.53
N GLN A 82 4.63 29.33 14.30
CA GLN A 82 3.40 29.41 13.53
C GLN A 82 3.28 30.81 12.91
N SER A 83 2.66 30.91 11.74
CA SER A 83 2.50 32.18 11.02
C SER A 83 1.26 32.97 11.47
N VAL A 84 0.21 32.28 11.90
CA VAL A 84 -1.07 32.85 12.33
C VAL A 84 -1.61 32.16 13.57
N GLU A 85 -2.44 32.89 14.30
CA GLU A 85 -3.13 32.43 15.51
C GLU A 85 -4.57 32.94 15.50
N LEU A 86 -5.49 32.23 16.15
CA LEU A 86 -6.88 32.63 16.27
C LEU A 86 -7.13 33.23 17.66
N LEU A 87 -7.38 34.53 17.76
CA LEU A 87 -7.88 35.15 18.98
C LEU A 87 -9.32 34.73 19.22
N VAL A 88 -9.55 33.93 20.26
CA VAL A 88 -10.84 33.32 20.53
C VAL A 88 -11.83 34.36 21.03
N LYS A 89 -13.01 34.41 20.38
CA LYS A 89 -14.16 35.21 20.80
C LYS A 89 -15.23 34.34 21.47
N SER A 90 -15.44 33.13 20.96
CA SER A 90 -16.38 32.17 21.55
C SER A 90 -15.88 30.73 21.35
N ILE A 91 -16.23 29.85 22.29
CA ILE A 91 -15.95 28.42 22.24
C ILE A 91 -17.25 27.67 22.54
N ILE A 92 -17.56 26.67 21.72
CA ILE A 92 -18.63 25.71 21.96
C ILE A 92 -18.00 24.32 22.04
N ILE A 93 -18.26 23.60 23.14
CA ILE A 93 -17.89 22.18 23.25
C ILE A 93 -18.90 21.36 22.45
N LEU A 94 -18.47 20.77 21.34
CA LEU A 94 -19.30 19.88 20.52
C LEU A 94 -19.31 18.45 21.06
N GLY A 95 -18.23 18.04 21.72
CA GLY A 95 -18.10 16.72 22.32
C GLY A 95 -16.97 16.70 23.34
N GLU A 96 -17.27 16.29 24.56
CA GLU A 96 -16.30 16.17 25.64
C GLU A 96 -15.40 14.94 25.44
N ALA A 97 -14.17 15.01 25.95
CA ALA A 97 -13.26 13.87 26.04
C ALA A 97 -12.81 13.73 27.49
N ASN A 98 -13.20 12.62 28.14
CA ASN A 98 -12.78 12.35 29.51
C ASN A 98 -11.27 12.04 29.52
N PRO A 99 -10.44 12.85 30.20
CA PRO A 99 -8.99 12.68 30.20
C PRO A 99 -8.51 11.38 30.88
N GLU A 100 -9.29 10.79 31.77
CA GLU A 100 -8.95 9.51 32.44
C GLU A 100 -9.24 8.30 31.53
N LYS A 101 -10.21 8.43 30.62
CA LYS A 101 -10.64 7.32 29.74
C LYS A 101 -10.02 7.39 28.34
N TYR A 102 -9.59 8.57 27.89
CA TYR A 102 -9.07 8.74 26.54
C TYR A 102 -7.69 8.06 26.39
N PRO A 103 -7.52 7.07 25.48
CA PRO A 103 -6.32 6.22 25.49
C PRO A 103 -5.11 6.90 24.84
N ILE A 104 -5.32 7.76 23.85
CA ILE A 104 -4.24 8.43 23.09
C ILE A 104 -3.92 9.82 23.68
N GLN A 105 -3.48 9.79 24.93
CA GLN A 105 -2.96 10.97 25.66
C GLN A 105 -1.79 11.63 24.91
N PRO A 106 -1.51 12.93 25.14
CA PRO A 106 -0.46 13.69 24.45
C PRO A 106 0.96 13.32 24.94
N LYS A 107 1.30 12.04 24.82
CA LYS A 107 2.59 11.43 25.12
C LYS A 107 2.98 10.49 23.98
N LYS A 108 4.24 10.04 23.98
CA LYS A 108 4.69 9.03 23.02
C LYS A 108 4.00 7.69 23.33
N HIS A 109 3.47 7.06 22.28
CA HIS A 109 2.91 5.70 22.32
C HIS A 109 3.68 4.81 21.35
N SER A 110 3.78 3.51 21.63
CA SER A 110 4.32 2.55 20.68
C SER A 110 3.35 2.32 19.52
N PHE A 111 3.85 1.93 18.35
CA PHE A 111 2.98 1.54 17.23
C PHE A 111 2.17 0.28 17.53
N GLU A 112 2.67 -0.61 18.40
CA GLU A 112 1.89 -1.75 18.90
C GLU A 112 0.64 -1.31 19.68
N PHE A 113 0.80 -0.42 20.67
CA PHE A 113 -0.35 0.14 21.39
C PHE A 113 -1.32 0.86 20.44
N LEU A 114 -0.81 1.60 19.46
CA LEU A 114 -1.65 2.28 18.49
C LEU A 114 -2.39 1.32 17.57
N ARG A 115 -1.83 0.14 17.25
CA ARG A 115 -2.52 -0.93 16.51
C ARG A 115 -3.70 -1.50 17.31
N GLU A 116 -3.57 -1.64 18.63
CA GLU A 116 -4.69 -2.05 19.50
C GLU A 116 -5.81 -1.00 19.60
N LYS A 117 -5.52 0.26 19.23
CA LYS A 117 -6.46 1.38 19.21
C LYS A 117 -6.64 1.90 17.78
N ALA A 118 -6.70 1.02 16.79
CA ALA A 118 -6.73 1.42 15.37
C ALA A 118 -7.92 2.34 15.02
N HIS A 119 -9.09 2.15 15.64
CA HIS A 119 -10.24 3.06 15.57
C HIS A 119 -9.96 4.51 16.04
N LEU A 120 -8.91 4.76 16.82
CA LEU A 120 -8.50 6.10 17.30
C LEU A 120 -7.15 6.56 16.76
N ARG A 121 -6.25 5.66 16.35
CA ARG A 121 -4.85 5.99 16.02
C ARG A 121 -4.71 7.03 14.92
N VAL A 122 -5.66 7.11 13.98
CA VAL A 122 -5.70 8.13 12.91
C VAL A 122 -5.75 9.55 13.45
N ARG A 123 -6.15 9.75 14.71
CA ARG A 123 -6.06 11.04 15.39
C ARG A 123 -4.64 11.39 15.83
N THR A 124 -3.62 10.57 15.57
CA THR A 124 -2.22 10.95 15.84
C THR A 124 -1.59 11.58 14.59
N ALA A 125 -0.54 12.39 14.79
CA ALA A 125 0.14 13.05 13.67
C ALA A 125 0.64 12.03 12.64
N THR A 126 1.32 10.96 13.08
CA THR A 126 1.84 9.91 12.21
C THR A 126 0.76 9.24 11.38
N PHE A 127 -0.27 8.67 11.99
CA PHE A 127 -1.28 7.94 11.24
C PHE A 127 -2.16 8.85 10.39
N SER A 128 -2.44 10.09 10.81
CA SER A 128 -3.13 11.05 9.95
C SER A 128 -2.34 11.37 8.69
N SER A 129 -1.01 11.49 8.79
CA SER A 129 -0.11 11.77 7.66
C SER A 129 -0.03 10.56 6.72
N VAL A 130 0.12 9.36 7.27
CA VAL A 130 0.10 8.10 6.50
C VAL A 130 -1.21 7.95 5.73
N MET A 131 -2.35 8.19 6.37
CA MET A 131 -3.66 8.02 5.72
C MET A 131 -3.95 9.12 4.67
N ARG A 132 -3.47 10.35 4.86
CA ARG A 132 -3.52 11.39 3.82
C ARG A 132 -2.65 11.03 2.60
N ILE A 133 -1.43 10.55 2.81
CA ILE A 133 -0.55 10.08 1.72
C ILE A 133 -1.16 8.87 1.02
N ARG A 134 -1.69 7.89 1.75
CA ARG A 134 -2.42 6.75 1.18
C ARG A 134 -3.54 7.23 0.25
N SER A 135 -4.38 8.15 0.74
CA SER A 135 -5.47 8.71 -0.08
C SER A 135 -4.96 9.42 -1.34
N MET A 136 -3.84 10.13 -1.24
CA MET A 136 -3.25 10.85 -2.38
C MET A 136 -2.64 9.88 -3.39
N LEU A 137 -1.98 8.82 -2.95
CA LEU A 137 -1.47 7.75 -3.81
C LEU A 137 -2.62 7.05 -4.55
N SER A 138 -3.71 6.69 -3.86
CA SER A 138 -4.88 6.08 -4.51
C SER A 138 -5.42 6.96 -5.65
N PHE A 139 -5.53 8.27 -5.39
CA PHE A 139 -5.97 9.22 -6.40
C PHE A 139 -4.97 9.33 -7.57
N ALA A 140 -3.66 9.39 -7.28
CA ALA A 140 -2.60 9.45 -8.29
C ALA A 140 -2.63 8.22 -9.21
N ILE A 141 -2.87 7.04 -8.65
CA ILE A 141 -2.97 5.77 -9.40
C ILE A 141 -4.13 5.85 -10.39
N HIS A 142 -5.32 6.24 -9.93
CA HIS A 142 -6.47 6.43 -10.80
C HIS A 142 -6.21 7.48 -11.89
N GLN A 143 -5.62 8.62 -11.52
CA GLN A 143 -5.31 9.68 -12.47
C GLN A 143 -4.33 9.21 -13.55
N PHE A 144 -3.26 8.52 -13.17
CA PHE A 144 -2.27 7.97 -14.12
C PHE A 144 -2.93 7.09 -15.18
N PHE A 145 -3.69 6.09 -14.75
CA PHE A 145 -4.29 5.13 -15.66
C PHE A 145 -5.36 5.78 -16.55
N GLN A 146 -6.19 6.66 -15.99
CA GLN A 146 -7.22 7.37 -16.76
C GLN A 146 -6.62 8.32 -17.81
N GLU A 147 -5.58 9.07 -17.45
CA GLU A 147 -4.86 9.95 -18.40
C GLU A 147 -4.16 9.16 -19.51
N LYS A 148 -3.79 7.90 -19.25
CA LYS A 148 -3.19 6.96 -20.21
C LYS A 148 -4.23 6.14 -21.00
N GLY A 149 -5.52 6.41 -20.81
CA GLY A 149 -6.61 5.78 -21.54
C GLY A 149 -6.97 4.35 -21.09
N PHE A 150 -6.58 3.96 -19.87
CA PHE A 150 -6.98 2.68 -19.31
C PHE A 150 -8.41 2.74 -18.76
N CYS A 151 -9.16 1.67 -18.95
CA CYS A 151 -10.48 1.49 -18.33
C CYS A 151 -10.35 0.86 -16.94
N TYR A 152 -10.97 1.49 -15.95
CA TYR A 152 -11.07 0.91 -14.61
C TYR A 152 -12.13 -0.18 -14.60
N ILE A 153 -11.76 -1.41 -14.25
CA ILE A 153 -12.68 -2.55 -14.18
C ILE A 153 -12.75 -3.10 -12.75
N HIS A 154 -13.90 -3.65 -12.40
CA HIS A 154 -14.12 -4.32 -11.13
C HIS A 154 -14.20 -5.82 -11.40
N THR A 155 -13.10 -6.53 -11.11
CA THR A 155 -13.03 -7.98 -11.20
C THR A 155 -13.72 -8.64 -10.01
N PRO A 156 -14.20 -9.89 -10.15
CA PRO A 156 -14.92 -10.58 -9.08
C PRO A 156 -14.01 -10.85 -7.88
N ILE A 157 -14.58 -10.72 -6.67
CA ILE A 157 -13.88 -11.03 -5.42
C ILE A 157 -14.11 -12.47 -4.99
N ILE A 158 -15.33 -12.97 -5.15
CA ILE A 158 -15.66 -14.38 -4.93
C ILE A 158 -15.33 -15.12 -6.22
N THR A 159 -14.53 -16.18 -6.12
CA THR A 159 -14.05 -16.95 -7.26
C THR A 159 -14.15 -18.46 -7.00
N GLY A 160 -14.33 -19.22 -8.06
CA GLY A 160 -14.17 -20.68 -8.06
C GLY A 160 -12.78 -21.14 -8.49
N ASN A 161 -11.88 -20.21 -8.80
CA ASN A 161 -10.57 -20.46 -9.42
C ASN A 161 -9.43 -19.90 -8.57
N ASP A 162 -8.31 -20.62 -8.49
CA ASP A 162 -7.04 -20.08 -7.98
C ASP A 162 -6.25 -19.49 -9.16
N ALA A 163 -6.10 -18.17 -9.18
CA ALA A 163 -5.38 -17.45 -10.24
C ALA A 163 -3.86 -17.70 -10.20
N GLU A 164 -3.28 -17.98 -9.03
CA GLU A 164 -1.83 -18.22 -8.86
C GLU A 164 -1.49 -19.72 -8.85
N GLY A 165 -2.49 -20.59 -8.60
CA GLY A 165 -2.39 -22.05 -8.68
C GLY A 165 -1.55 -22.70 -7.56
N ALA A 166 -1.28 -21.96 -6.48
CA ALA A 166 -0.39 -22.39 -5.41
C ALA A 166 -0.73 -21.75 -4.04
N GLY A 167 -1.78 -20.93 -3.95
CA GLY A 167 -2.07 -20.11 -2.76
C GLY A 167 -3.10 -20.75 -1.83
N GLU A 168 -2.92 -20.62 -0.51
CA GLU A 168 -4.00 -20.89 0.43
C GLU A 168 -5.08 -19.79 0.30
N MET A 169 -6.30 -20.15 -0.08
CA MET A 169 -7.42 -19.21 -0.28
C MET A 169 -8.44 -19.27 0.88
N PHE A 170 -9.11 -18.16 1.16
CA PHE A 170 -10.21 -18.15 2.13
C PHE A 170 -11.50 -18.66 1.49
N ARG A 171 -12.04 -19.77 1.99
CA ARG A 171 -13.34 -20.28 1.53
C ARG A 171 -14.48 -19.32 1.89
N VAL A 172 -15.38 -19.10 0.93
CA VAL A 172 -16.64 -18.38 1.08
C VAL A 172 -17.77 -19.39 0.92
N THR A 173 -18.60 -19.53 1.95
CA THR A 173 -19.67 -20.54 1.99
C THR A 173 -20.82 -20.06 2.85
N VAL A 174 -22.05 -20.49 2.51
CA VAL A 174 -23.22 -20.33 3.39
C VAL A 174 -23.61 -21.64 4.09
N LEU A 175 -22.88 -22.72 3.81
CA LEU A 175 -23.13 -24.03 4.42
C LEU A 175 -22.93 -23.97 5.94
N ASN A 176 -23.71 -24.79 6.65
CA ASN A 176 -23.62 -24.88 8.09
C ASN A 176 -22.25 -25.51 8.49
N PRO A 177 -21.40 -24.81 9.28
CA PRO A 177 -20.08 -25.30 9.61
C PRO A 177 -20.07 -26.54 10.53
N LYS A 178 -21.19 -26.84 11.20
CA LYS A 178 -21.33 -28.02 12.09
C LYS A 178 -22.02 -29.19 11.41
N ASN A 179 -22.88 -28.92 10.44
CA ASN A 179 -23.69 -29.94 9.78
C ASN A 179 -23.93 -29.57 8.31
N PRO A 180 -22.86 -29.56 7.47
CA PRO A 180 -23.01 -29.32 6.05
C PRO A 180 -23.78 -30.50 5.42
N GLU A 181 -24.50 -30.23 4.34
CA GLU A 181 -25.06 -31.31 3.52
C GLU A 181 -23.93 -32.12 2.90
N LEU A 182 -24.11 -33.44 2.86
CA LEU A 182 -23.12 -34.38 2.35
C LEU A 182 -23.67 -35.07 1.10
N ASN A 183 -22.78 -35.39 0.16
CA ASN A 183 -23.11 -36.19 -1.00
C ASN A 183 -23.13 -37.69 -0.65
N ASP A 184 -23.45 -38.54 -1.64
CA ASP A 184 -23.51 -40.00 -1.46
C ASP A 184 -22.17 -40.63 -1.03
N GLU A 185 -21.05 -39.93 -1.22
CA GLU A 185 -19.70 -40.35 -0.82
C GLU A 185 -19.33 -39.89 0.61
N GLY A 186 -20.20 -39.13 1.27
CA GLY A 186 -19.97 -38.55 2.60
C GLY A 186 -19.10 -37.29 2.60
N ASN A 187 -18.77 -36.74 1.42
CA ASN A 187 -18.07 -35.46 1.27
C ASN A 187 -19.07 -34.30 1.33
N VAL A 188 -18.60 -33.08 1.66
CA VAL A 188 -19.47 -31.89 1.62
C VAL A 188 -20.02 -31.69 0.21
N ASP A 189 -21.35 -31.59 0.09
CA ASP A 189 -22.00 -31.34 -1.19
C ASP A 189 -22.05 -29.84 -1.50
N PHE A 190 -21.03 -29.37 -2.23
CA PHE A 190 -20.97 -27.97 -2.66
C PHE A 190 -22.00 -27.60 -3.74
N LYS A 191 -22.73 -28.56 -4.33
CA LYS A 191 -23.82 -28.25 -5.27
C LYS A 191 -24.96 -27.50 -4.60
N ASN A 192 -25.11 -27.65 -3.28
CA ASN A 192 -26.12 -26.97 -2.48
C ASN A 192 -25.55 -25.75 -1.71
N ASP A 193 -24.28 -25.40 -1.91
CA ASP A 193 -23.76 -24.09 -1.47
C ASP A 193 -24.33 -22.96 -2.35
N PHE A 194 -24.14 -21.72 -1.96
CA PHE A 194 -24.79 -20.55 -2.59
C PHE A 194 -24.54 -20.43 -4.10
N PHE A 195 -23.32 -20.77 -4.54
CA PHE A 195 -22.90 -20.66 -5.95
C PHE A 195 -22.95 -22.01 -6.69
N GLY A 196 -23.45 -23.07 -6.07
CA GLY A 196 -23.51 -24.42 -6.66
C GLY A 196 -22.15 -25.09 -6.89
N LYS A 197 -21.08 -24.52 -6.32
CA LYS A 197 -19.72 -25.07 -6.29
C LYS A 197 -18.93 -24.47 -5.13
N GLU A 198 -17.76 -25.02 -4.83
CA GLU A 198 -16.84 -24.43 -3.85
C GLU A 198 -16.35 -23.06 -4.35
N THR A 199 -16.36 -22.08 -3.46
CA THR A 199 -15.92 -20.72 -3.75
C THR A 199 -15.00 -20.17 -2.67
N SER A 200 -14.14 -19.25 -3.08
CA SER A 200 -13.11 -18.62 -2.25
C SER A 200 -12.99 -17.12 -2.53
N LEU A 201 -12.28 -16.41 -1.67
CA LEU A 201 -11.85 -15.03 -1.93
C LEU A 201 -10.61 -15.03 -2.83
N THR A 202 -10.62 -14.19 -3.86
CA THR A 202 -9.57 -14.14 -4.88
C THR A 202 -8.22 -13.68 -4.34
N VAL A 203 -7.16 -14.26 -4.88
CA VAL A 203 -5.77 -13.83 -4.68
C VAL A 203 -5.36 -12.73 -5.66
N SER A 204 -6.04 -12.62 -6.81
CA SER A 204 -5.73 -11.69 -7.90
C SER A 204 -6.90 -11.60 -8.88
N GLY A 205 -7.14 -10.42 -9.47
CA GLY A 205 -8.11 -10.22 -10.55
C GLY A 205 -7.51 -10.38 -11.96
N GLN A 206 -6.27 -10.85 -12.07
CA GLN A 206 -5.50 -10.83 -13.32
C GLN A 206 -6.18 -11.61 -14.45
N LEU A 207 -6.65 -12.83 -14.19
CA LEU A 207 -7.20 -13.69 -15.25
C LEU A 207 -8.46 -13.06 -15.87
N GLU A 208 -9.31 -12.43 -15.06
CA GLU A 208 -10.46 -11.68 -15.53
C GLU A 208 -10.04 -10.36 -16.20
N ALA A 209 -8.99 -9.70 -15.73
CA ALA A 209 -8.46 -8.49 -16.38
C ALA A 209 -7.96 -8.77 -17.80
N GLU A 210 -7.37 -9.93 -18.07
CA GLU A 210 -6.99 -10.37 -19.42
C GLU A 210 -8.20 -10.44 -20.36
N THR A 211 -9.36 -10.91 -19.88
CA THR A 211 -10.60 -10.95 -20.70
C THR A 211 -11.00 -9.55 -21.18
N TYR A 212 -10.93 -8.55 -20.29
CA TYR A 212 -11.30 -7.18 -20.60
C TYR A 212 -10.22 -6.47 -21.42
N ALA A 213 -8.93 -6.78 -21.21
CA ALA A 213 -7.85 -6.24 -22.02
C ALA A 213 -8.01 -6.61 -23.51
N GLN A 214 -8.48 -7.83 -23.81
CA GLN A 214 -8.74 -8.27 -25.19
C GLN A 214 -9.90 -7.50 -25.87
N GLY A 215 -10.81 -6.89 -25.10
CA GLY A 215 -11.91 -6.08 -25.64
C GLY A 215 -11.71 -4.56 -25.58
N LEU A 216 -11.04 -4.07 -24.53
CA LEU A 216 -10.86 -2.64 -24.23
C LEU A 216 -9.43 -2.15 -24.47
N GLY A 217 -8.51 -3.04 -24.83
CA GLY A 217 -7.10 -2.73 -25.07
C GLY A 217 -6.29 -2.54 -23.79
N LYS A 218 -6.69 -1.60 -22.92
CA LYS A 218 -5.96 -1.28 -21.68
C LYS A 218 -6.93 -1.19 -20.51
N VAL A 219 -6.72 -2.01 -19.48
CA VAL A 219 -7.54 -2.02 -18.27
C VAL A 219 -6.70 -2.05 -17.02
N TYR A 220 -7.29 -1.68 -15.89
CA TYR A 220 -6.66 -1.91 -14.59
C TYR A 220 -7.72 -2.24 -13.53
N THR A 221 -7.33 -3.09 -12.59
CA THR A 221 -8.07 -3.32 -11.34
C THR A 221 -7.48 -2.46 -10.23
N PHE A 222 -8.29 -2.16 -9.21
CA PHE A 222 -7.85 -1.62 -7.94
C PHE A 222 -8.83 -2.12 -6.87
N GLY A 223 -8.57 -3.32 -6.36
CA GLY A 223 -9.49 -4.04 -5.49
C GLY A 223 -8.79 -4.79 -4.36
N PRO A 224 -9.57 -5.27 -3.38
CA PRO A 224 -9.05 -6.12 -2.33
C PRO A 224 -8.71 -7.52 -2.86
N THR A 225 -7.62 -8.09 -2.38
CA THR A 225 -7.19 -9.47 -2.60
C THR A 225 -6.83 -10.11 -1.26
N PHE A 226 -6.86 -11.44 -1.22
CA PHE A 226 -6.80 -12.18 0.03
C PHE A 226 -5.79 -13.33 -0.06
N ARG A 227 -5.06 -13.58 1.03
CA ARG A 227 -4.16 -14.74 1.16
C ARG A 227 -4.35 -15.36 2.53
N ALA A 228 -4.66 -16.66 2.57
CA ALA A 228 -4.96 -17.39 3.80
C ALA A 228 -3.73 -18.02 4.47
N GLU A 229 -2.54 -17.81 3.89
CA GLU A 229 -1.26 -18.25 4.45
C GLU A 229 -1.11 -17.84 5.93
N ASN A 230 -0.69 -18.79 6.77
CA ASN A 230 -0.43 -18.52 8.19
C ASN A 230 0.91 -17.77 8.42
N SER A 231 1.05 -16.60 7.80
CA SER A 231 2.25 -15.76 7.82
C SER A 231 2.06 -14.53 8.73
N ASN A 232 2.66 -14.55 9.91
CA ASN A 232 2.62 -13.42 10.86
C ASN A 232 3.93 -12.63 10.88
N THR A 233 4.20 -11.87 9.83
CA THR A 233 5.42 -11.05 9.69
C THR A 233 5.10 -9.56 9.59
N ALA A 234 6.11 -8.68 9.62
CA ALA A 234 5.93 -7.23 9.46
C ALA A 234 5.52 -6.80 8.03
N ARG A 235 5.50 -7.73 7.07
CA ARG A 235 5.32 -7.47 5.63
C ARG A 235 4.09 -8.11 4.99
N HIS A 236 3.41 -8.99 5.72
CA HIS A 236 2.27 -9.75 5.19
C HIS A 236 0.94 -9.34 5.85
N LEU A 237 -0.11 -9.31 5.04
CA LEU A 237 -1.51 -9.14 5.42
C LEU A 237 -2.33 -10.27 4.79
N ALA A 238 -3.43 -10.65 5.44
CA ALA A 238 -4.39 -11.60 4.90
C ALA A 238 -5.41 -10.95 3.95
N GLU A 239 -5.63 -9.65 4.10
CA GLU A 239 -6.47 -8.79 3.25
C GLU A 239 -5.65 -7.55 2.91
N PHE A 240 -5.44 -7.30 1.63
CA PHE A 240 -4.66 -6.18 1.10
C PHE A 240 -5.24 -5.71 -0.23
N TRP A 241 -4.76 -4.60 -0.76
CA TRP A 241 -5.25 -4.04 -2.03
C TRP A 241 -4.22 -4.21 -3.12
N MET A 242 -4.66 -4.69 -4.27
CA MET A 242 -3.84 -4.86 -5.47
C MET A 242 -4.29 -3.87 -6.54
N VAL A 243 -3.30 -3.36 -7.29
CA VAL A 243 -3.51 -2.58 -8.50
C VAL A 243 -2.93 -3.38 -9.65
N GLU A 244 -3.79 -3.80 -10.59
CA GLU A 244 -3.41 -4.79 -11.61
C GLU A 244 -3.78 -4.28 -13.01
N PRO A 245 -2.89 -3.53 -13.69
CA PRO A 245 -3.07 -3.21 -15.10
C PRO A 245 -2.79 -4.40 -16.01
N GLU A 246 -3.59 -4.50 -17.08
CA GLU A 246 -3.45 -5.48 -18.14
C GLU A 246 -3.64 -4.80 -19.51
N MET A 247 -2.75 -5.10 -20.46
CA MET A 247 -2.63 -4.36 -21.72
C MET A 247 -2.48 -5.32 -22.90
N ALA A 248 -3.41 -5.27 -23.85
CA ALA A 248 -3.29 -5.93 -25.14
C ALA A 248 -2.22 -5.25 -26.02
N PHE A 249 -1.59 -6.03 -26.90
CA PHE A 249 -0.50 -5.61 -27.78
C PHE A 249 0.73 -5.06 -27.05
N CYS A 250 0.96 -5.54 -25.83
CA CYS A 250 2.05 -5.15 -24.94
C CYS A 250 2.96 -6.35 -24.72
N ASP A 251 4.26 -6.22 -24.98
CA ASP A 251 5.26 -7.25 -24.64
C ASP A 251 5.88 -7.00 -23.25
N LEU A 252 6.91 -7.75 -22.87
CA LEU A 252 7.57 -7.57 -21.57
C LEU A 252 8.29 -6.23 -21.45
N ASP A 253 8.90 -5.72 -22.53
CA ASP A 253 9.63 -4.46 -22.52
C ASP A 253 8.69 -3.27 -22.35
N ASP A 254 7.54 -3.31 -23.04
CA ASP A 254 6.44 -2.37 -22.87
C ASP A 254 5.89 -2.42 -21.44
N ASN A 255 5.71 -3.62 -20.88
CA ASN A 255 5.24 -3.80 -19.51
C ASN A 255 6.19 -3.16 -18.49
N MET A 256 7.50 -3.36 -18.64
CA MET A 256 8.53 -2.72 -17.81
C MET A 256 8.53 -1.20 -17.97
N ASN A 257 8.32 -0.68 -19.18
CA ASN A 257 8.19 0.77 -19.44
C ASN A 257 7.01 1.36 -18.67
N VAL A 258 5.83 0.75 -18.79
CA VAL A 258 4.60 1.24 -18.12
C VAL A 258 4.74 1.16 -16.60
N ALA A 259 5.31 0.08 -16.07
CA ALA A 259 5.51 -0.08 -14.64
C ALA A 259 6.48 0.95 -14.05
N GLU A 260 7.59 1.23 -14.74
CA GLU A 260 8.54 2.29 -14.34
C GLU A 260 7.87 3.68 -14.38
N GLU A 261 7.14 4.00 -15.46
CA GLU A 261 6.45 5.28 -15.62
C GLU A 261 5.40 5.49 -14.53
N PHE A 262 4.57 4.46 -14.28
CA PHE A 262 3.51 4.45 -13.26
C PHE A 262 4.05 4.75 -11.86
N ILE A 263 5.12 4.05 -11.48
CA ILE A 263 5.77 4.22 -10.19
C ILE A 263 6.33 5.64 -10.05
N LYS A 264 7.08 6.11 -11.05
CA LYS A 264 7.68 7.45 -11.01
C LYS A 264 6.63 8.53 -10.93
N TYR A 265 5.53 8.38 -11.68
CA TYR A 265 4.41 9.30 -11.65
C TYR A 265 3.77 9.37 -10.26
N THR A 266 3.40 8.23 -9.67
CA THR A 266 2.69 8.20 -8.37
C THR A 266 3.55 8.74 -7.22
N LEU A 267 4.85 8.46 -7.22
CA LEU A 267 5.79 9.00 -6.23
C LEU A 267 6.06 10.49 -6.43
N SER A 268 6.22 10.96 -7.68
CA SER A 268 6.35 12.40 -7.98
C SER A 268 5.12 13.17 -7.54
N TYR A 269 3.93 12.59 -7.76
CA TYR A 269 2.66 13.21 -7.41
C TYR A 269 2.56 13.53 -5.91
N ILE A 270 3.01 12.63 -5.03
CA ILE A 270 3.03 12.88 -3.58
C ILE A 270 4.17 13.80 -3.14
N LEU A 271 5.33 13.79 -3.81
CA LEU A 271 6.40 14.75 -3.53
C LEU A 271 5.90 16.19 -3.72
N GLU A 272 5.08 16.42 -4.75
CA GLU A 272 4.51 17.74 -5.05
C GLU A 272 3.34 18.15 -4.15
N ARG A 273 2.50 17.19 -3.72
CA ARG A 273 1.20 17.49 -3.07
C ARG A 273 1.14 17.18 -1.58
N CYS A 274 2.09 16.40 -1.06
CA CYS A 274 2.12 15.96 0.33
C CYS A 274 3.35 16.46 1.10
N GLU A 275 3.98 17.55 0.66
CA GLU A 275 5.23 18.09 1.22
C GLU A 275 5.23 18.14 2.76
N LYS A 276 4.19 18.71 3.38
CA LYS A 276 4.10 18.86 4.83
C LYS A 276 4.04 17.52 5.58
N ASP A 277 3.29 16.56 5.05
CA ASP A 277 3.19 15.21 5.61
C ASP A 277 4.51 14.45 5.43
N LEU A 278 5.14 14.60 4.26
CA LEU A 278 6.42 13.96 3.94
C LEU A 278 7.57 14.50 4.80
N ILE A 279 7.67 15.81 5.01
CA ILE A 279 8.69 16.41 5.89
C ILE A 279 8.57 15.85 7.32
N PHE A 280 7.34 15.75 7.83
CA PHE A 280 7.13 15.16 9.15
C PHE A 280 7.53 13.68 9.21
N LEU A 281 7.12 12.89 8.21
CA LEU A 281 7.44 11.46 8.17
C LEU A 281 8.93 11.21 7.91
N ASP A 282 9.61 12.08 7.17
CA ASP A 282 11.06 12.05 6.97
C ASP A 282 11.81 12.29 8.29
N GLN A 283 11.42 13.33 9.04
CA GLN A 283 12.00 13.57 10.36
C GLN A 283 11.73 12.40 11.33
N ARG A 284 10.52 11.82 11.28
CA ARG A 284 10.17 10.62 12.05
C ARG A 284 11.07 9.44 11.67
N PHE A 285 11.25 9.21 10.37
CA PHE A 285 12.08 8.15 9.82
C PHE A 285 13.54 8.30 10.27
N VAL A 286 14.14 9.48 10.09
CA VAL A 286 15.52 9.78 10.56
C VAL A 286 15.68 9.55 12.05
N ASN A 287 14.70 9.94 12.87
CA ASN A 287 14.73 9.71 14.31
C ASN A 287 14.67 8.22 14.67
N GLU A 288 13.89 7.42 13.94
CA GLU A 288 13.86 5.96 14.09
C GLU A 288 15.21 5.34 13.70
N GLU A 289 15.78 5.73 12.57
CA GLU A 289 17.09 5.24 12.11
C GLU A 289 18.22 5.58 13.09
N ASN A 290 18.20 6.78 13.68
CA ASN A 290 19.18 7.17 14.70
C ASN A 290 19.15 6.30 15.96
N SER A 291 18.04 5.61 16.23
CA SER A 291 17.92 4.65 17.34
C SER A 291 18.45 3.25 17.00
N LYS A 292 18.68 2.94 15.72
CA LYS A 292 19.17 1.62 15.26
C LYS A 292 20.70 1.52 15.31
N PRO A 293 21.26 0.31 15.41
CA PRO A 293 22.69 0.05 15.20
C PRO A 293 23.17 0.57 13.85
N LYS A 294 24.39 1.12 13.75
CA LYS A 294 24.90 1.77 12.53
C LYS A 294 24.84 0.89 11.27
N ASN A 295 25.01 -0.42 11.43
CA ASN A 295 24.95 -1.42 10.36
C ASN A 295 23.52 -1.77 9.89
N GLU A 296 22.50 -1.33 10.62
CA GLU A 296 21.08 -1.53 10.30
C GLU A 296 20.39 -0.23 9.86
N ARG A 297 21.12 0.88 9.89
CA ARG A 297 20.59 2.18 9.46
C ARG A 297 20.47 2.22 7.94
N SER A 298 19.38 2.79 7.49
CA SER A 298 19.22 3.29 6.14
C SER A 298 20.28 4.35 5.84
N GLU A 299 20.86 4.28 4.65
CA GLU A 299 21.84 5.26 4.17
C GLU A 299 21.16 6.57 3.70
N MET A 300 19.88 6.52 3.37
CA MET A 300 19.10 7.65 2.85
C MET A 300 17.95 8.04 3.79
N GLY A 301 17.57 9.33 3.77
CA GLY A 301 16.30 9.80 4.33
C GLY A 301 15.08 9.27 3.57
N LEU A 302 13.87 9.45 4.08
CA LEU A 302 12.64 9.02 3.40
C LEU A 302 12.43 9.78 2.09
N ILE A 303 12.49 11.12 2.12
CA ILE A 303 12.29 11.93 0.91
C ILE A 303 13.41 11.64 -0.11
N GLU A 304 14.63 11.45 0.38
CA GLU A 304 15.78 11.08 -0.45
C GLU A 304 15.56 9.72 -1.14
N LYS A 305 14.98 8.72 -0.46
CA LYS A 305 14.61 7.44 -1.10
C LYS A 305 13.56 7.59 -2.18
N ILE A 306 12.54 8.39 -1.93
CA ILE A 306 11.48 8.62 -2.92
C ILE A 306 12.10 9.29 -4.16
N LYS A 307 12.95 10.30 -3.96
CA LYS A 307 13.72 10.94 -5.04
C LYS A 307 14.69 10.00 -5.73
N PHE A 308 15.36 9.12 -4.99
CA PHE A 308 16.24 8.10 -5.56
C PHE A 308 15.49 7.21 -6.57
N VAL A 309 14.24 6.85 -6.29
CA VAL A 309 13.41 6.11 -7.25
C VAL A 309 12.96 7.00 -8.42
N VAL A 310 12.47 8.21 -8.13
CA VAL A 310 11.93 9.11 -9.16
C VAL A 310 12.99 9.56 -10.15
N ASP A 311 14.17 9.94 -9.66
CA ASP A 311 15.21 10.63 -10.43
C ASP A 311 16.13 9.66 -11.19
N ASN A 312 16.12 8.35 -10.87
CA ASN A 312 16.97 7.36 -11.53
C ASN A 312 16.20 6.50 -12.54
N ASN A 313 16.86 6.15 -13.64
CA ASN A 313 16.35 5.14 -14.57
C ASN A 313 16.53 3.75 -13.98
N PHE A 314 15.51 2.90 -14.14
CA PHE A 314 15.56 1.57 -13.55
C PHE A 314 16.49 0.69 -14.37
N LYS A 315 17.42 0.01 -13.69
CA LYS A 315 18.37 -0.88 -14.35
C LYS A 315 17.68 -2.21 -14.65
N ARG A 316 17.51 -2.54 -15.93
CA ARG A 316 17.06 -3.86 -16.38
C ARG A 316 18.20 -4.86 -16.32
N VAL A 317 17.98 -5.99 -15.65
CA VAL A 317 18.98 -7.04 -15.42
C VAL A 317 18.29 -8.39 -15.55
N SER A 318 18.81 -9.30 -16.35
CA SER A 318 18.24 -10.66 -16.40
C SER A 318 18.46 -11.36 -15.05
N TYR A 319 17.55 -12.25 -14.67
CA TYR A 319 17.70 -13.11 -13.50
C TYR A 319 19.05 -13.85 -13.53
N THR A 320 19.45 -14.35 -14.70
CA THR A 320 20.73 -15.04 -14.91
C THR A 320 21.93 -14.15 -14.57
N GLU A 321 21.93 -12.89 -15.02
CA GLU A 321 22.97 -11.93 -14.69
C GLU A 321 22.97 -11.61 -13.18
N ALA A 322 21.79 -11.41 -12.59
CA ALA A 322 21.65 -11.15 -11.17
C ALA A 322 22.20 -12.29 -10.29
N ILE A 323 21.92 -13.55 -10.63
CA ILE A 323 22.49 -14.73 -9.95
C ILE A 323 24.00 -14.75 -10.07
N GLU A 324 24.57 -14.45 -11.24
CA GLU A 324 26.02 -14.43 -11.42
C GLU A 324 26.70 -13.30 -10.62
N ILE A 325 26.06 -12.13 -10.55
CA ILE A 325 26.50 -11.02 -9.68
C ILE A 325 26.48 -11.46 -8.21
N LEU A 326 25.36 -12.04 -7.74
CA LEU A 326 25.19 -12.46 -6.36
C LEU A 326 26.18 -13.55 -5.98
N LYS A 327 26.39 -14.56 -6.83
CA LYS A 327 27.37 -15.63 -6.61
C LYS A 327 28.80 -15.09 -6.43
N LYS A 328 29.18 -14.10 -7.25
CA LYS A 328 30.52 -13.47 -7.22
C LYS A 328 30.67 -12.43 -6.12
N SER A 329 29.56 -11.98 -5.52
CA SER A 329 29.56 -10.94 -4.49
C SER A 329 30.35 -11.35 -3.25
N LYS A 330 31.05 -10.37 -2.64
CA LYS A 330 31.78 -10.59 -1.38
C LYS A 330 30.87 -11.11 -0.25
N PRO A 331 29.62 -10.61 -0.07
CA PRO A 331 28.71 -11.14 0.93
C PRO A 331 28.42 -12.64 0.75
N ASN A 332 28.13 -13.09 -0.48
CA ASN A 332 27.85 -14.50 -0.74
C ASN A 332 29.09 -15.38 -0.52
N ARG A 333 30.25 -14.99 -1.09
CA ARG A 333 31.50 -15.75 -0.97
C ARG A 333 32.03 -15.85 0.46
N LYS A 334 31.68 -14.88 1.32
CA LYS A 334 32.09 -14.86 2.74
C LYS A 334 31.01 -15.40 3.69
N GLY A 335 29.93 -15.99 3.16
CA GLY A 335 28.87 -16.55 4.01
C GLY A 335 28.11 -15.50 4.83
N LYS A 336 28.03 -14.25 4.34
CA LYS A 336 27.38 -13.15 5.06
C LYS A 336 25.88 -13.03 4.77
N PHE A 337 25.42 -13.49 3.61
CA PHE A 337 23.99 -13.64 3.38
C PHE A 337 23.46 -14.77 4.25
N LYS A 338 22.24 -14.61 4.76
CA LYS A 338 21.54 -15.68 5.50
C LYS A 338 21.20 -16.84 4.57
N TYR A 339 20.85 -16.55 3.32
CA TYR A 339 20.49 -17.53 2.30
C TYR A 339 21.53 -17.53 1.18
N ILE A 340 22.49 -18.47 1.19
CA ILE A 340 23.58 -18.48 0.20
C ILE A 340 23.08 -18.88 -1.19
N ILE A 341 23.38 -18.05 -2.19
CA ILE A 341 23.15 -18.38 -3.60
C ILE A 341 24.23 -19.34 -4.07
N LYS A 342 23.83 -20.58 -4.35
CA LYS A 342 24.71 -21.66 -4.84
C LYS A 342 24.56 -21.87 -6.33
N GLU A 343 23.32 -21.96 -6.80
CA GLU A 343 22.97 -22.34 -8.16
C GLU A 343 21.91 -21.43 -8.76
N TRP A 344 21.74 -21.54 -10.07
CA TRP A 344 20.67 -20.89 -10.82
C TRP A 344 19.37 -21.67 -10.63
N GLY A 345 18.24 -20.99 -10.54
CA GLY A 345 16.93 -21.62 -10.30
C GLY A 345 16.38 -21.39 -8.88
N THR A 346 17.18 -20.82 -7.98
CA THR A 346 16.72 -20.43 -6.64
C THR A 346 16.01 -19.08 -6.67
N ASP A 347 14.89 -18.97 -5.97
CA ASP A 347 14.21 -17.69 -5.82
C ASP A 347 15.03 -16.70 -4.97
N LEU A 348 14.98 -15.42 -5.33
CA LEU A 348 15.73 -14.40 -4.60
C LEU A 348 15.07 -14.12 -3.25
N GLN A 349 15.89 -13.72 -2.29
CA GLN A 349 15.42 -13.31 -0.97
C GLN A 349 15.61 -11.81 -0.86
N SER A 350 14.85 -11.17 0.02
CA SER A 350 14.89 -9.71 0.20
C SER A 350 16.30 -9.17 0.47
N GLU A 351 17.20 -9.93 1.11
CA GLU A 351 18.60 -9.50 1.30
C GLU A 351 19.40 -9.44 -0.01
N HIS A 352 19.08 -10.30 -0.99
CA HIS A 352 19.72 -10.32 -2.30
C HIS A 352 19.23 -9.18 -3.17
N GLU A 353 17.91 -8.98 -3.21
CA GLU A 353 17.27 -7.88 -3.92
C GLU A 353 17.81 -6.53 -3.45
N ARG A 354 17.83 -6.34 -2.12
CA ARG A 354 18.41 -5.13 -1.50
C ARG A 354 19.89 -4.97 -1.82
N PHE A 355 20.67 -6.05 -1.84
CA PHE A 355 22.07 -5.96 -2.23
C PHE A 355 22.24 -5.44 -3.67
N LEU A 356 21.43 -5.95 -4.61
CA LEU A 356 21.47 -5.52 -6.00
C LEU A 356 21.14 -4.02 -6.11
N VAL A 357 20.07 -3.57 -5.47
CA VAL A 357 19.61 -2.17 -5.52
C VAL A 357 20.56 -1.24 -4.75
N GLU A 358 20.83 -1.53 -3.48
CA GLU A 358 21.48 -0.60 -2.55
C GLU A 358 23.01 -0.59 -2.67
N LYS A 359 23.63 -1.73 -3.02
CA LYS A 359 25.09 -1.90 -2.97
C LYS A 359 25.73 -2.07 -4.34
N TYR A 360 25.12 -2.86 -5.23
CA TYR A 360 25.71 -3.16 -6.53
C TYR A 360 25.38 -2.09 -7.57
N PHE A 361 24.10 -1.89 -7.88
CA PHE A 361 23.65 -0.97 -8.93
C PHE A 361 23.47 0.47 -8.45
N LYS A 362 23.05 0.66 -7.18
CA LYS A 362 22.75 1.98 -6.61
C LYS A 362 21.70 2.73 -7.45
N THR A 363 20.72 2.00 -7.94
CA THR A 363 19.51 2.48 -8.64
C THR A 363 18.44 1.39 -8.48
N PRO A 364 17.12 1.68 -8.59
CA PRO A 364 16.11 0.63 -8.68
C PRO A 364 16.41 -0.33 -9.84
N VAL A 365 16.03 -1.59 -9.66
CA VAL A 365 16.36 -2.68 -10.60
C VAL A 365 15.09 -3.34 -11.07
N ILE A 366 14.99 -3.64 -12.36
CA ILE A 366 13.97 -4.54 -12.89
C ILE A 366 14.67 -5.85 -13.22
N LEU A 367 14.35 -6.90 -12.47
CA LEU A 367 14.79 -8.26 -12.79
C LEU A 367 13.83 -8.87 -13.80
N PHE A 368 14.34 -9.53 -14.83
CA PHE A 368 13.50 -10.16 -15.84
C PHE A 368 14.02 -11.54 -16.29
N ASP A 369 13.20 -12.31 -17.01
CA ASP A 369 13.51 -13.66 -17.51
C ASP A 369 13.83 -14.68 -16.41
N TYR A 370 12.86 -14.89 -15.52
CA TYR A 370 12.97 -15.83 -14.40
C TYR A 370 12.87 -17.29 -14.85
N PRO A 371 13.42 -18.25 -14.07
CA PRO A 371 13.23 -19.68 -14.32
C PRO A 371 11.74 -20.06 -14.38
N ALA A 372 11.35 -20.82 -15.41
CA ALA A 372 9.96 -21.20 -15.63
C ALA A 372 9.37 -22.09 -14.52
N GLU A 373 10.21 -22.77 -13.75
CA GLU A 373 9.81 -23.73 -12.71
C GLU A 373 9.36 -23.07 -11.41
N ILE A 374 9.72 -21.80 -11.18
CA ILE A 374 9.40 -21.07 -9.95
C ILE A 374 8.38 -19.94 -10.19
N LYS A 375 7.75 -19.90 -11.36
CA LYS A 375 6.82 -18.85 -11.77
C LYS A 375 5.51 -19.44 -12.32
N ALA A 376 4.43 -18.67 -12.21
CA ALA A 376 3.06 -19.10 -12.47
C ALA A 376 2.81 -19.54 -13.93
N PHE A 377 1.83 -20.44 -14.12
CA PHE A 377 1.56 -21.13 -15.39
C PHE A 377 1.32 -20.18 -16.57
N TYR A 378 0.69 -19.02 -16.33
CA TYR A 378 0.29 -18.03 -17.32
C TYR A 378 1.45 -17.20 -17.91
N MET A 379 2.65 -17.26 -17.33
CA MET A 379 3.78 -16.47 -17.82
C MET A 379 4.35 -17.06 -19.11
N ARG A 380 4.57 -16.21 -20.12
CA ARG A 380 5.04 -16.62 -21.46
C ARG A 380 6.39 -17.33 -21.40
N ILE A 381 6.50 -18.50 -22.02
CA ILE A 381 7.77 -19.23 -22.12
C ILE A 381 8.66 -18.58 -23.17
N ASN A 382 9.89 -18.23 -22.76
CA ASN A 382 10.90 -17.63 -23.63
C ASN A 382 11.46 -18.63 -24.66
N GLU A 383 12.15 -18.12 -25.67
CA GLU A 383 12.72 -18.94 -26.75
C GLU A 383 13.75 -19.97 -26.26
N ASP A 384 14.41 -19.69 -25.13
CA ASP A 384 15.36 -20.60 -24.48
C ASP A 384 14.70 -21.84 -23.83
N LYS A 385 13.37 -21.84 -23.73
CA LYS A 385 12.53 -22.87 -23.09
C LYS A 385 12.87 -23.17 -21.63
N LYS A 386 13.64 -22.29 -20.98
CA LYS A 386 14.09 -22.41 -19.58
C LYS A 386 13.52 -21.29 -18.72
N THR A 387 13.32 -20.12 -19.29
CA THR A 387 12.83 -18.94 -18.61
C THR A 387 11.43 -18.56 -19.07
N VAL A 388 10.77 -17.73 -18.27
CA VAL A 388 9.52 -17.08 -18.61
C VAL A 388 9.72 -15.57 -18.65
N SER A 389 8.93 -14.89 -19.49
CA SER A 389 8.88 -13.43 -19.64
C SER A 389 8.28 -12.73 -18.41
N ALA A 390 8.85 -12.97 -17.23
CA ALA A 390 8.48 -12.35 -15.96
C ALA A 390 9.35 -11.13 -15.69
N MET A 391 8.84 -10.18 -14.91
CA MET A 391 9.61 -9.08 -14.37
C MET A 391 9.22 -8.73 -12.93
N ASP A 392 10.21 -8.40 -12.11
CA ASP A 392 10.02 -7.91 -10.75
C ASP A 392 10.77 -6.58 -10.59
N ILE A 393 10.12 -5.54 -10.07
CA ILE A 393 10.75 -4.25 -9.78
C ILE A 393 11.21 -4.23 -8.32
N LEU A 394 12.49 -3.95 -8.11
CA LEU A 394 13.15 -3.95 -6.81
C LEU A 394 13.49 -2.53 -6.36
N PHE A 395 13.05 -2.20 -5.16
CA PHE A 395 13.28 -0.94 -4.46
C PHE A 395 14.27 -1.09 -3.31
N PRO A 396 14.87 0.02 -2.83
CA PRO A 396 15.64 0.00 -1.60
C PRO A 396 14.73 -0.37 -0.41
N ASP A 397 15.30 -1.09 0.57
CA ASP A 397 14.68 -1.59 1.80
C ASP A 397 13.55 -2.62 1.67
N ILE A 398 12.55 -2.34 0.82
CA ILE A 398 11.35 -3.17 0.70
C ILE A 398 11.52 -4.34 -0.27
N GLY A 399 12.56 -4.32 -1.12
CA GLY A 399 12.76 -5.32 -2.16
C GLY A 399 11.73 -5.16 -3.26
N GLU A 400 11.12 -6.26 -3.69
CA GLU A 400 10.04 -6.27 -4.69
C GLU A 400 8.91 -5.26 -4.36
N ILE A 401 8.47 -4.49 -5.36
CA ILE A 401 7.29 -3.60 -5.27
C ILE A 401 6.22 -3.92 -6.33
N VAL A 402 6.65 -4.46 -7.47
CA VAL A 402 5.81 -4.87 -8.59
C VAL A 402 6.31 -6.21 -9.09
N GLY A 403 5.38 -7.12 -9.35
CA GLY A 403 5.63 -8.37 -10.06
C GLY A 403 4.69 -8.46 -11.26
N GLY A 404 5.20 -8.89 -12.41
CA GLY A 404 4.41 -8.95 -13.64
C GLY A 404 5.02 -9.86 -14.68
N SER A 405 4.33 -10.01 -15.82
CA SER A 405 4.83 -10.82 -16.93
C SER A 405 4.12 -10.49 -18.23
N GLN A 406 4.76 -10.84 -19.33
CA GLN A 406 4.04 -11.12 -20.56
C GLN A 406 3.30 -12.45 -20.42
N ARG A 407 2.05 -12.49 -20.86
CA ARG A 407 1.18 -13.65 -20.72
C ARG A 407 1.39 -14.63 -21.87
N GLU A 408 1.23 -15.92 -21.60
CA GLU A 408 1.34 -16.97 -22.60
C GLU A 408 0.11 -16.92 -23.54
N GLU A 409 0.29 -16.33 -24.69
CA GLU A 409 -0.74 -16.14 -25.72
C GLU A 409 -0.91 -17.37 -26.63
N ARG A 410 0.03 -18.32 -26.59
CA ARG A 410 0.01 -19.50 -27.47
C ARG A 410 -0.73 -20.64 -26.77
N LEU A 411 -1.92 -20.98 -27.27
CA LEU A 411 -2.81 -21.98 -26.67
C LEU A 411 -2.10 -23.29 -26.30
N GLU A 412 -1.39 -23.90 -27.25
CA GLU A 412 -0.73 -25.20 -27.03
C GLU A 412 0.36 -25.14 -25.95
N VAL A 413 1.01 -23.99 -25.76
CA VAL A 413 2.04 -23.81 -24.74
C VAL A 413 1.40 -23.61 -23.37
N LEU A 414 0.32 -22.81 -23.31
CA LEU A 414 -0.45 -22.58 -22.10
C LEU A 414 -1.08 -23.89 -21.58
N GLU A 415 -1.67 -24.70 -22.47
CA GLU A 415 -2.26 -25.99 -22.09
C GLU A 415 -1.23 -26.95 -21.48
N LYS A 416 -0.02 -27.01 -22.05
CA LYS A 416 1.10 -27.80 -21.49
C LYS A 416 1.55 -27.29 -20.13
N ARG A 417 1.51 -25.98 -19.90
CA ARG A 417 1.86 -25.36 -18.60
C ARG A 417 0.83 -25.71 -17.52
N ILE A 418 -0.46 -25.60 -17.85
CA ILE A 418 -1.59 -25.97 -16.98
C ILE A 418 -1.46 -27.45 -16.56
N GLU A 419 -1.26 -28.34 -17.53
CA GLU A 419 -1.08 -29.78 -17.29
C GLU A 419 0.16 -30.05 -16.41
N LYS A 420 1.32 -29.46 -16.74
CA LYS A 420 2.56 -29.65 -15.97
C LYS A 420 2.42 -29.20 -14.51
N MET A 421 1.61 -28.19 -14.24
CA MET A 421 1.41 -27.63 -12.89
C MET A 421 0.22 -28.26 -12.15
N GLY A 422 -0.47 -29.23 -12.75
CA GLY A 422 -1.60 -29.91 -12.12
C GLY A 422 -2.83 -29.02 -11.89
N ILE A 423 -2.98 -27.97 -12.70
CA ILE A 423 -4.11 -27.05 -12.63
C ILE A 423 -5.29 -27.67 -13.39
N ASP A 424 -6.50 -27.56 -12.83
CA ASP A 424 -7.70 -28.06 -13.48
C ASP A 424 -8.00 -27.25 -14.76
N ARG A 425 -7.89 -27.93 -15.90
CA ARG A 425 -8.12 -27.34 -17.22
C ARG A 425 -9.59 -26.98 -17.42
N ASP A 426 -10.51 -27.77 -16.87
CA ASP A 426 -11.94 -27.59 -17.11
C ASP A 426 -12.46 -26.33 -16.42
N GLU A 427 -11.84 -25.92 -15.31
CA GLU A 427 -12.11 -24.66 -14.61
C GLU A 427 -11.61 -23.41 -15.36
N LEU A 428 -10.64 -23.59 -16.27
CA LEU A 428 -10.01 -22.53 -17.06
C LEU A 428 -10.50 -22.46 -18.52
N TRP A 429 -11.62 -23.11 -18.85
CA TRP A 429 -12.16 -23.15 -20.23
C TRP A 429 -12.28 -21.76 -20.88
N TRP A 430 -12.79 -20.79 -20.11
CA TRP A 430 -13.01 -19.41 -20.54
C TRP A 430 -11.69 -18.63 -20.71
N TYR A 431 -10.69 -18.96 -19.91
CA TYR A 431 -9.35 -18.35 -19.99
C TYR A 431 -8.59 -18.87 -21.22
N LEU A 432 -8.78 -20.15 -21.57
CA LEU A 432 -8.26 -20.75 -22.79
C LEU A 432 -8.92 -20.18 -24.05
N ASP A 433 -10.20 -19.81 -23.99
CA ASP A 433 -10.91 -19.17 -25.12
C ASP A 433 -10.27 -17.83 -25.53
N LEU A 434 -9.65 -17.10 -24.59
CA LEU A 434 -8.86 -15.90 -24.90
C LEU A 434 -7.69 -16.18 -25.85
N ARG A 435 -7.24 -17.43 -25.93
CA ARG A 435 -6.16 -17.88 -26.83
C ARG A 435 -6.70 -18.50 -28.13
N ARG A 436 -8.00 -18.78 -28.23
CA ARG A 436 -8.65 -19.37 -29.41
C ARG A 436 -9.15 -18.32 -30.39
N PHE A 437 -9.63 -17.18 -29.90
CA PHE A 437 -10.36 -16.21 -30.72
C PHE A 437 -9.59 -14.89 -30.83
N GLY A 438 -8.57 -14.86 -31.71
CA GLY A 438 -7.84 -13.63 -32.01
C GLY A 438 -6.89 -13.18 -30.90
N SER A 439 -6.15 -14.13 -30.30
CA SER A 439 -5.21 -13.81 -29.23
C SER A 439 -4.12 -12.83 -29.66
N THR A 440 -3.60 -12.07 -28.70
CA THR A 440 -2.57 -11.05 -28.91
C THR A 440 -1.41 -11.28 -27.95
N PRO A 441 -0.19 -10.83 -28.26
CA PRO A 441 0.78 -10.52 -27.23
C PRO A 441 0.14 -9.53 -26.24
N HIS A 442 0.25 -9.81 -24.94
CA HIS A 442 -0.29 -8.95 -23.90
C HIS A 442 0.49 -9.18 -22.60
N SER A 443 0.50 -8.15 -21.77
CA SER A 443 1.25 -8.13 -20.52
C SER A 443 0.49 -7.36 -19.46
N GLY A 444 0.84 -7.65 -18.22
CA GLY A 444 0.40 -6.86 -17.08
C GLY A 444 1.27 -7.09 -15.87
N PHE A 445 0.92 -6.42 -14.78
CA PHE A 445 1.63 -6.51 -13.51
C PHE A 445 0.70 -6.26 -12.34
N GLY A 446 1.11 -6.69 -11.16
CA GLY A 446 0.44 -6.38 -9.89
C GLY A 446 1.33 -5.48 -9.03
N LEU A 447 0.73 -4.46 -8.43
CA LEU A 447 1.33 -3.67 -7.36
C LEU A 447 0.54 -3.87 -6.07
N GLY A 448 1.23 -4.35 -5.03
CA GLY A 448 0.68 -4.38 -3.67
C GLY A 448 0.59 -2.96 -3.10
N PHE A 449 -0.62 -2.42 -2.99
CA PHE A 449 -0.82 -1.00 -2.65
C PHE A 449 -0.27 -0.66 -1.27
N GLU A 450 -0.43 -1.54 -0.28
CA GLU A 450 0.16 -1.33 1.04
C GLU A 450 1.70 -1.28 1.01
N ARG A 451 2.39 -2.02 0.12
CA ARG A 451 3.86 -1.93 -0.01
C ARG A 451 4.28 -0.56 -0.56
N LEU A 452 3.53 -0.01 -1.52
CA LEU A 452 3.79 1.34 -2.03
C LEU A 452 3.58 2.40 -0.95
N VAL A 453 2.49 2.31 -0.19
CA VAL A 453 2.22 3.24 0.93
C VAL A 453 3.30 3.09 2.02
N GLN A 454 3.73 1.86 2.33
CA GLN A 454 4.81 1.59 3.26
C GLN A 454 6.10 2.28 2.85
N PHE A 455 6.50 2.13 1.59
CA PHE A 455 7.66 2.79 1.02
C PHE A 455 7.54 4.31 1.09
N ALA A 456 6.43 4.87 0.60
CA ALA A 456 6.19 6.32 0.53
C ALA A 456 6.11 7.01 1.89
N THR A 457 5.82 6.27 2.96
CA THR A 457 5.65 6.81 4.32
C THR A 457 6.80 6.45 5.27
N GLY A 458 7.72 5.60 4.83
CA GLY A 458 8.84 5.08 5.63
C GLY A 458 8.41 4.22 6.82
N MET A 459 7.17 3.73 6.84
CA MET A 459 6.67 2.87 7.92
C MET A 459 7.32 1.50 7.85
N SER A 460 7.68 0.91 8.99
CA SER A 460 8.38 -0.38 9.03
C SER A 460 7.46 -1.61 9.09
N ASN A 461 6.16 -1.42 9.36
CA ASN A 461 5.18 -2.50 9.45
C ASN A 461 3.96 -2.23 8.55
N ILE A 462 3.58 -3.22 7.74
CA ILE A 462 2.46 -3.12 6.79
C ILE A 462 1.11 -2.88 7.49
N ARG A 463 0.99 -3.28 8.76
CA ARG A 463 -0.20 -3.05 9.61
C ARG A 463 -0.47 -1.57 9.90
N ASP A 464 0.51 -0.71 9.65
CA ASP A 464 0.41 0.71 9.95
C ASP A 464 -0.01 1.57 8.75
N VAL A 465 -0.11 0.96 7.56
CA VAL A 465 -0.41 1.66 6.30
C VAL A 465 -1.77 1.29 5.69
N ILE A 466 -2.53 0.45 6.38
CA ILE A 466 -3.95 0.16 6.11
C ILE A 466 -4.79 0.53 7.34
N PRO A 467 -6.04 1.02 7.20
CA PRO A 467 -6.84 1.44 8.34
C PRO A 467 -6.99 0.36 9.43
N PHE A 468 -7.44 -0.84 9.04
CA PHE A 468 -7.70 -1.98 9.92
C PHE A 468 -7.08 -3.25 9.33
N PRO A 469 -5.86 -3.61 9.73
CA PRO A 469 -5.15 -4.75 9.14
C PRO A 469 -5.85 -6.08 9.47
N ARG A 470 -5.81 -7.02 8.52
CA ARG A 470 -6.13 -8.43 8.74
C ARG A 470 -4.85 -9.24 8.74
N THR A 471 -4.61 -9.98 9.82
CA THR A 471 -3.44 -10.87 9.98
C THR A 471 -3.89 -12.13 10.74
N PRO A 472 -3.07 -13.19 10.80
CA PRO A 472 -3.42 -14.38 11.60
C PRO A 472 -3.90 -14.01 13.00
N GLN A 473 -5.05 -14.58 13.39
CA GLN A 473 -5.74 -14.34 14.68
C GLN A 473 -6.19 -12.89 14.94
N ASN A 474 -6.26 -12.02 13.92
CA ASN A 474 -6.63 -10.61 14.09
C ASN A 474 -7.59 -10.12 12.99
N ALA A 475 -8.85 -9.90 13.38
CA ALA A 475 -9.90 -9.30 12.54
C ALA A 475 -10.64 -8.14 13.24
N SER A 476 -10.00 -7.49 14.21
CA SER A 476 -10.53 -6.38 15.02
C SER A 476 -10.35 -5.00 14.35
N PHE A 477 -10.74 -3.91 15.04
CA PHE A 477 -10.76 -2.52 14.55
C PHE A 477 -10.15 -1.50 15.52
#